data_AF-A0A843YYK2-F1
#
_entry.id   AF-A0A843YYK2-F1
#
_cell.length_a   1.000
_cell.length_b   1.000
_cell.length_c   1.000
_cell.angle_alpha   90.00
_cell.angle_beta   90.00
_cell.angle_gamma   90.00
#
_symmetry.space_group_name_H-M   'P 1'
#
loop_
_entity.id
_entity.type
_entity.pdbx_description
1 polymer ?
#
loop_
_entity_poly.entity_id
_entity_poly.type
_entity_poly.pdbx_seq_one_letter_code
_entity_poly.pdbx_strand_id
1 'polypeptide(L)'
;MSRHIDIADGDIITKGGLRFRINITRDDSAALPWIDCEGHGVVSDWTSRDKRPGERILCTSYGGASHRFYDVATSMKIARRDKWSSGEWLPNPATVGMERARTVEKDFEYLRAWCNDEWHYVGISVTLLSNSDNAITNYNYVLRGIESNSDDYLQQVTHDFMDEMIKQHTKETHEADYWAERDVITSDKFTRERK
;
A
#
# COMPACT_ATOMS: atom_id res chain seq x y z
N MET A 1 21.42 -12.47 -3.80
CA MET A 1 21.47 -11.26 -2.96
C MET A 1 20.86 -10.12 -3.77
N SER A 2 19.55 -9.92 -3.67
CA SER A 2 18.92 -8.73 -4.25
C SER A 2 19.44 -7.51 -3.50
N ARG A 3 19.92 -6.50 -4.23
CA ARG A 3 20.16 -5.19 -3.63
C ARG A 3 18.82 -4.68 -3.13
N HIS A 4 18.74 -4.35 -1.85
CA HIS A 4 17.66 -3.55 -1.31
C HIS A 4 17.70 -2.22 -2.06
N ILE A 5 16.68 -1.93 -2.85
CA ILE A 5 16.49 -0.63 -3.49
C ILE A 5 15.41 0.03 -2.67
N ASP A 6 15.78 1.04 -1.91
CA ASP A 6 14.81 1.92 -1.27
C ASP A 6 14.07 2.66 -2.40
N ILE A 7 12.75 2.50 -2.45
CA ILE A 7 11.89 3.11 -3.48
C ILE A 7 11.32 4.41 -2.92
N ALA A 8 11.51 5.51 -3.62
CA ALA A 8 10.95 6.81 -3.27
C ALA A 8 9.95 7.31 -4.32
N ASP A 9 9.08 8.24 -3.90
CA ASP A 9 8.20 8.94 -4.83
C ASP A 9 9.02 9.71 -5.89
N GLY A 10 8.65 9.54 -7.15
CA GLY A 10 9.30 10.16 -8.29
C GLY A 10 10.48 9.39 -8.85
N ASP A 11 10.88 8.27 -8.24
CA ASP A 11 11.98 7.44 -8.72
C ASP A 11 11.73 6.91 -10.13
N ILE A 12 12.83 6.77 -10.88
CA ILE A 12 12.82 6.10 -12.18
C ILE A 12 13.70 4.86 -12.10
N ILE A 13 13.08 3.69 -12.22
CA ILE A 13 13.73 2.39 -12.12
C ILE A 13 13.81 1.76 -13.51
N THR A 14 14.95 1.15 -13.83
CA THR A 14 15.13 0.38 -15.07
C THR A 14 15.03 -1.12 -14.77
N LYS A 15 14.14 -1.83 -15.47
CA LYS A 15 13.96 -3.28 -15.34
C LYS A 15 13.61 -3.87 -16.72
N GLY A 16 14.26 -4.97 -17.10
CA GLY A 16 14.02 -5.60 -18.42
C GLY A 16 14.31 -4.71 -19.63
N GLY A 17 15.19 -3.71 -19.51
CA GLY A 17 15.47 -2.72 -20.56
C GLY A 17 14.43 -1.60 -20.70
N LEU A 18 13.39 -1.62 -19.87
CA LEU A 18 12.34 -0.60 -19.80
C LEU A 18 12.53 0.31 -18.59
N ARG A 19 12.03 1.54 -18.67
CA ARG A 19 12.09 2.54 -17.61
C ARG A 19 10.72 2.79 -17.02
N PHE A 20 10.62 2.79 -15.69
CA PHE A 20 9.38 2.94 -14.96
C PHE A 20 9.49 4.11 -14.00
N ARG A 21 8.50 5.00 -14.02
CA ARG A 21 8.33 6.01 -12.98
C ARG A 21 7.47 5.46 -11.87
N ILE A 22 7.95 5.60 -10.64
CA ILE A 22 7.22 5.25 -9.43
C ILE A 22 6.65 6.53 -8.85
N ASN A 23 5.37 6.50 -8.50
CA ASN A 23 4.72 7.57 -7.76
C ASN A 23 4.04 7.02 -6.52
N ILE A 24 4.36 7.61 -5.36
CA ILE A 24 3.75 7.27 -4.07
C ILE A 24 2.98 8.50 -3.62
N THR A 25 1.67 8.35 -3.47
CA THR A 25 0.76 9.45 -3.14
C THR A 25 -0.06 9.08 -1.93
N ARG A 26 -0.33 10.05 -1.05
CA ARG A 26 -1.22 9.84 0.09
C ARG A 26 -2.61 9.41 -0.41
N ASP A 27 -3.17 8.39 0.23
CA ASP A 27 -4.52 7.92 -0.05
C ASP A 27 -5.52 8.53 0.94
N ASP A 28 -5.93 9.76 0.64
CA ASP A 28 -6.90 10.50 1.45
C ASP A 28 -8.34 9.96 1.34
N SER A 29 -8.57 8.96 0.46
CA SER A 29 -9.86 8.29 0.31
C SER A 29 -10.01 7.03 1.16
N ALA A 30 -8.92 6.57 1.79
CA ALA A 30 -8.96 5.42 2.66
C ALA A 30 -9.79 5.69 3.93
N ALA A 31 -10.52 4.67 4.38
CA ALA A 31 -11.24 4.74 5.64
C ALA A 31 -10.27 4.71 6.84
N LEU A 32 -10.82 4.94 8.04
CA LEU A 32 -10.03 4.88 9.27
C LEU A 32 -9.53 3.43 9.47
N PRO A 33 -8.31 3.22 9.98
CA PRO A 33 -7.75 1.87 10.12
C PRO A 33 -8.65 0.93 10.92
N TRP A 34 -9.25 1.42 12.01
CA TRP A 34 -10.17 0.65 12.86
C TRP A 34 -11.59 0.46 12.27
N ILE A 35 -11.87 0.95 11.07
CA ILE A 35 -13.10 0.69 10.31
C ILE A 35 -12.82 -0.29 9.17
N ASP A 36 -11.72 -0.10 8.44
CA ASP A 36 -11.42 -0.84 7.21
C ASP A 36 -10.65 -2.13 7.46
N CYS A 37 -9.87 -2.19 8.55
CA CYS A 37 -9.04 -3.33 8.89
C CYS A 37 -9.62 -4.12 10.07
N GLU A 38 -9.58 -5.45 9.97
CA GLU A 38 -9.88 -6.33 11.09
C GLU A 38 -8.75 -6.32 12.12
N GLY A 39 -9.05 -6.73 13.35
CA GLY A 39 -8.02 -6.93 14.38
C GLY A 39 -7.63 -5.67 15.16
N HIS A 40 -8.44 -4.61 15.09
CA HIS A 40 -8.25 -3.39 15.87
C HIS A 40 -9.19 -3.28 17.06
N GLY A 41 -8.73 -2.56 18.08
CA GLY A 41 -9.49 -2.28 19.29
C GLY A 41 -10.67 -1.34 19.05
N VAL A 42 -11.50 -1.18 20.07
CA VAL A 42 -12.70 -0.34 19.95
C VAL A 42 -12.32 1.13 20.09
N VAL A 43 -12.58 1.89 19.03
CA VAL A 43 -12.38 3.34 18.99
C VAL A 43 -13.74 4.05 18.93
N SER A 44 -13.91 5.09 19.74
CA SER A 44 -15.12 5.90 19.70
C SER A 44 -15.17 6.81 18.47
N ASP A 45 -16.36 7.28 18.14
CA ASP A 45 -16.51 8.51 17.36
C ASP A 45 -15.96 9.72 18.12
N TRP A 46 -15.85 10.84 17.39
CA TRP A 46 -15.54 12.14 17.99
C TRP A 46 -16.58 12.54 19.03
N THR A 47 -16.12 12.96 20.20
CA THR A 47 -17.01 13.37 21.28
C THR A 47 -16.32 14.38 22.22
N SER A 48 -17.11 15.20 22.90
CA SER A 48 -16.62 16.21 23.86
C SER A 48 -16.76 15.77 25.33
N ARG A 49 -17.17 14.52 25.58
CA ARG A 49 -17.33 14.00 26.95
C ARG A 49 -15.98 13.73 27.60
N ASP A 50 -15.99 13.64 28.93
CA ASP A 50 -14.86 13.12 29.68
C ASP A 50 -14.58 11.64 29.38
N LYS A 51 -13.31 11.27 29.56
CA LYS A 51 -12.81 9.89 29.46
C LYS A 51 -13.46 9.00 30.52
N ARG A 52 -13.97 7.83 30.14
CA ARG A 52 -14.48 6.83 31.08
C ARG A 52 -13.34 5.99 31.69
N PRO A 53 -13.57 5.30 32.83
CA PRO A 53 -12.66 4.27 33.30
C PRO A 53 -12.45 3.20 32.22
N GLY A 54 -11.21 2.80 31.99
CA GLY A 54 -10.87 1.82 30.95
C GLY A 54 -10.63 2.39 29.55
N GLU A 55 -10.86 3.69 29.32
CA GLU A 55 -10.53 4.35 28.05
C GLU A 55 -9.18 5.08 28.11
N ARG A 56 -8.58 5.32 26.94
CA ARG A 56 -7.45 6.24 26.72
C ARG A 56 -7.81 7.21 25.62
N ILE A 57 -7.33 8.46 25.71
CA ILE A 57 -7.42 9.39 24.59
C ILE A 57 -6.55 8.85 23.47
N LEU A 58 -7.16 8.60 22.32
CA LEU A 58 -6.45 8.22 21.10
C LEU A 58 -5.92 9.48 20.42
N CYS A 59 -6.82 10.42 20.14
CA CYS A 59 -6.48 11.71 19.53
C CYS A 59 -7.47 12.79 19.92
N THR A 60 -7.07 14.04 19.70
CA THR A 60 -7.83 15.24 20.03
C THR A 60 -7.96 16.11 18.78
N SER A 61 -9.12 16.73 18.60
CA SER A 61 -9.39 17.63 17.48
C SER A 61 -8.51 18.88 17.58
N TYR A 62 -8.34 19.57 16.46
CA TYR A 62 -7.76 20.91 16.47
C TYR A 62 -8.53 21.81 17.45
N GLY A 63 -7.83 22.50 18.35
CA GLY A 63 -8.42 23.34 19.39
C GLY A 63 -8.89 22.61 20.66
N GLY A 64 -8.76 21.29 20.77
CA GLY A 64 -8.95 20.57 22.04
C GLY A 64 -10.39 20.26 22.45
N ALA A 65 -11.39 20.61 21.63
CA ALA A 65 -12.81 20.55 22.01
C ALA A 65 -13.46 19.16 21.85
N SER A 66 -12.82 18.23 21.13
CA SER A 66 -13.34 16.87 20.92
C SER A 66 -12.20 15.86 20.90
N HIS A 67 -12.52 14.63 21.30
CA HIS A 67 -11.57 13.53 21.41
C HIS A 67 -12.14 12.27 20.79
N ARG A 68 -11.26 11.39 20.32
CA ARG A 68 -11.55 9.96 20.14
C ARG A 68 -10.91 9.18 21.27
N PHE A 69 -11.62 8.16 21.74
CA PHE A 69 -11.14 7.30 22.81
C PHE A 69 -10.92 5.88 22.29
N TYR A 70 -9.83 5.28 22.74
CA TYR A 70 -9.60 3.84 22.62
C TYR A 70 -10.08 3.15 23.90
N ASP A 71 -11.03 2.22 23.80
CA ASP A 71 -11.57 1.47 24.94
C ASP A 71 -10.69 0.24 25.23
N VAL A 72 -9.64 0.46 26.04
CA VAL A 72 -8.69 -0.59 26.46
C VAL A 72 -9.40 -1.76 27.13
N ALA A 73 -10.42 -1.49 27.96
CA ALA A 73 -11.12 -2.54 28.69
C ALA A 73 -11.90 -3.47 27.74
N THR A 74 -12.57 -2.91 26.73
CA THR A 74 -13.27 -3.70 25.71
C THR A 74 -12.29 -4.38 24.76
N SER A 75 -11.24 -3.69 24.31
CA SER A 75 -10.19 -4.27 23.44
C SER A 75 -9.48 -5.44 24.12
N MET A 76 -9.23 -5.39 25.44
CA MET A 76 -8.68 -6.52 26.21
C MET A 76 -9.61 -7.74 26.20
N LYS A 77 -10.93 -7.56 26.15
CA LYS A 77 -11.88 -8.68 26.04
C LYS A 77 -11.85 -9.28 24.63
N ILE A 78 -11.78 -8.45 23.60
CA ILE A 78 -11.66 -8.87 22.20
C ILE A 78 -10.36 -9.62 21.99
N ALA A 79 -9.23 -9.05 22.40
CA ALA A 79 -7.91 -9.68 22.31
C ALA A 79 -7.86 -11.04 23.03
N ARG A 80 -8.61 -11.20 24.14
CA ARG A 80 -8.75 -12.50 24.81
C ARG A 80 -9.57 -13.49 23.99
N ARG A 81 -10.72 -13.06 23.46
CA ARG A 81 -11.65 -13.88 22.68
C ARG A 81 -10.98 -14.38 21.39
N ASP A 82 -10.32 -13.47 20.69
CA ASP A 82 -9.77 -13.69 19.35
C ASP A 82 -8.30 -14.11 19.37
N LYS A 83 -7.74 -14.28 20.59
CA LYS A 83 -6.37 -14.74 20.82
C LYS A 83 -5.32 -13.90 20.09
N TRP A 84 -5.48 -12.58 20.16
CA TRP A 84 -4.48 -11.67 19.61
C TRP A 84 -3.11 -11.93 20.26
N SER A 85 -2.07 -11.74 19.47
CA SER A 85 -0.68 -11.89 19.87
C SER A 85 0.14 -10.78 19.21
N SER A 86 1.09 -10.23 19.95
CA SER A 86 1.99 -9.21 19.43
C SER A 86 3.03 -9.79 18.45
N GLY A 87 3.15 -11.13 18.43
CA GLY A 87 4.19 -11.87 17.70
C GLY A 87 5.58 -11.73 18.30
N GLU A 88 5.73 -10.93 19.36
CA GLU A 88 7.01 -10.66 20.00
C GLU A 88 7.36 -11.76 21.00
N TRP A 89 8.66 -12.08 21.09
CA TRP A 89 9.14 -12.96 22.13
C TRP A 89 9.13 -12.21 23.47
N LEU A 90 8.33 -12.68 24.43
CA LEU A 90 8.34 -12.15 25.78
C LEU A 90 9.34 -12.88 26.69
N PRO A 91 10.02 -12.15 27.59
CA PRO A 91 10.88 -12.75 28.59
C PRO A 91 10.11 -13.70 29.51
N ASN A 92 10.73 -14.82 29.87
CA ASN A 92 10.15 -15.83 30.74
C ASN A 92 10.39 -15.48 32.24
N PRO A 93 9.35 -15.54 33.11
CA PRO A 93 7.96 -15.88 32.83
C PRO A 93 7.09 -14.68 32.49
N ALA A 94 6.63 -14.62 31.24
CA ALA A 94 5.52 -13.78 30.85
C ALA A 94 4.22 -14.55 31.03
N THR A 95 3.24 -13.90 31.66
CA THR A 95 1.89 -14.46 31.74
C THR A 95 1.11 -14.15 30.47
N VAL A 96 0.11 -14.97 30.16
CA VAL A 96 -0.84 -14.70 29.07
C VAL A 96 -1.53 -13.32 29.22
N GLY A 97 -1.69 -12.86 30.47
CA GLY A 97 -2.22 -11.52 30.74
C GLY A 97 -1.29 -10.40 30.29
N MET A 98 0.02 -10.56 30.49
CA MET A 98 1.04 -9.60 30.06
C MET A 98 1.14 -9.52 28.54
N GLU A 99 1.16 -10.67 27.85
CA GLU A 99 1.15 -10.72 26.38
C GLU A 99 -0.05 -9.98 25.80
N ARG A 100 -1.23 -10.21 26.37
CA ARG A 100 -2.44 -9.55 25.91
C ARG A 100 -2.41 -8.04 26.15
N ALA A 101 -1.98 -7.61 27.32
CA ALA A 101 -1.86 -6.19 27.64
C ALA A 101 -0.89 -5.51 26.67
N ARG A 102 0.25 -6.14 26.35
CA ARG A 102 1.21 -5.63 25.37
C ARG A 102 0.64 -5.59 23.96
N THR A 103 -0.14 -6.61 23.57
CA THR A 103 -0.76 -6.64 22.24
C THR A 103 -1.77 -5.51 22.07
N VAL A 104 -2.60 -5.27 23.08
CA VAL A 104 -3.55 -4.13 23.08
C VAL A 104 -2.82 -2.79 23.14
N GLU A 105 -1.71 -2.71 23.86
CA GLU A 105 -0.86 -1.51 23.87
C GLU A 105 -0.29 -1.21 22.49
N LYS A 106 0.21 -2.23 21.79
CA LYS A 106 0.77 -2.11 20.45
C LYS A 106 -0.29 -1.64 19.44
N ASP A 107 -1.50 -2.20 19.51
CA ASP A 107 -2.64 -1.74 18.71
C ASP A 107 -3.01 -0.28 19.03
N PHE A 108 -3.08 0.10 20.31
CA PHE A 108 -3.32 1.49 20.70
C PHE A 108 -2.27 2.46 20.12
N GLU A 109 -0.98 2.16 20.29
CA GLU A 109 0.09 3.04 19.79
C GLU A 109 0.13 3.06 18.25
N TYR A 110 -0.17 1.94 17.59
CA TYR A 110 -0.29 1.88 16.14
C TYR A 110 -1.41 2.78 15.60
N LEU A 111 -2.61 2.72 16.20
CA LEU A 111 -3.72 3.61 15.82
C LEU A 111 -3.45 5.09 16.19
N ARG A 112 -2.73 5.32 17.28
CA ARG A 112 -2.33 6.67 17.70
C ARG A 112 -1.34 7.29 16.72
N ALA A 113 -0.36 6.51 16.25
CA ALA A 113 0.60 6.92 15.24
C ALA A 113 -0.12 7.36 13.95
N TRP A 114 -1.18 6.66 13.54
CA TRP A 114 -2.02 7.08 12.41
C TRP A 114 -2.65 8.46 12.66
N CYS A 115 -3.24 8.67 13.85
CA CYS A 115 -3.83 9.96 14.21
C CYS A 115 -2.82 11.11 14.29
N ASN A 116 -1.55 10.79 14.56
CA ASN A 116 -0.45 11.75 14.63
C ASN A 116 0.24 11.97 13.28
N ASP A 117 -0.26 11.36 12.20
CA ASP A 117 0.35 11.38 10.87
C ASP A 117 1.75 10.74 10.80
N GLU A 118 2.09 9.89 11.78
CA GLU A 118 3.36 9.14 11.81
C GLU A 118 3.35 7.98 10.80
N TRP A 119 2.17 7.52 10.41
CA TRP A 119 1.94 6.71 9.21
C TRP A 119 0.57 7.03 8.63
N HIS A 120 0.38 6.74 7.34
CA HIS A 120 -0.89 6.95 6.63
C HIS A 120 -1.02 5.93 5.49
N TYR A 121 -2.21 5.83 4.89
CA TYR A 121 -2.36 5.04 3.67
C TYR A 121 -1.80 5.79 2.47
N VAL A 122 -1.17 5.06 1.56
CA VAL A 122 -0.66 5.53 0.29
C VAL A 122 -1.19 4.68 -0.86
N GLY A 123 -1.26 5.31 -2.03
CA GLY A 123 -1.35 4.63 -3.30
C GLY A 123 -0.02 4.68 -4.03
N ILE A 124 0.35 3.55 -4.62
CA ILE A 124 1.48 3.42 -5.52
C ILE A 124 1.01 3.35 -6.96
N SER A 125 1.64 4.13 -7.83
CA SER A 125 1.49 4.05 -9.28
C SER A 125 2.84 3.73 -9.92
N VAL A 126 2.85 2.74 -10.80
CA VAL A 126 4.01 2.39 -11.63
C VAL A 126 3.63 2.65 -13.07
N THR A 127 4.38 3.54 -13.72
CA THR A 127 4.10 3.96 -15.10
C THR A 127 5.30 3.71 -16.00
N LEU A 128 5.07 3.03 -17.12
CA LEU A 128 6.10 2.81 -18.13
C LEU A 128 6.38 4.13 -18.87
N LEU A 129 7.65 4.44 -19.05
CA LEU A 129 8.12 5.63 -19.77
C LEU A 129 8.54 5.27 -21.19
N SER A 130 8.27 6.19 -22.12
CA SER A 130 8.82 6.20 -23.48
C SER A 130 10.35 6.30 -23.46
N ASN A 131 11.00 5.63 -24.41
CA ASN A 131 12.46 5.66 -24.55
C ASN A 131 13.02 7.00 -25.05
N SER A 132 12.19 7.86 -25.67
CA SER A 132 12.69 9.05 -26.37
C SER A 132 12.74 10.32 -25.50
N ASP A 133 11.94 10.42 -24.44
CA ASP A 133 11.75 11.70 -23.73
C ASP A 133 11.24 11.58 -22.27
N ASN A 134 11.24 10.38 -21.67
CA ASN A 134 10.55 10.13 -20.40
C ASN A 134 9.03 10.44 -20.46
N ALA A 135 8.42 10.53 -21.63
CA ALA A 135 6.98 10.69 -21.71
C ALA A 135 6.30 9.47 -21.10
N ILE A 136 5.22 9.76 -20.38
CA ILE A 136 4.36 8.78 -19.74
C ILE A 136 3.61 8.03 -20.85
N THR A 137 3.63 6.70 -20.81
CA THR A 137 2.78 5.88 -21.69
C THR A 137 1.41 5.64 -21.04
N ASN A 138 0.46 5.06 -21.78
CA ASN A 138 -0.83 4.66 -21.20
C ASN A 138 -0.76 3.37 -20.37
N TYR A 139 0.42 2.75 -20.24
CA TYR A 139 0.61 1.60 -19.36
C TYR A 139 0.92 2.10 -17.95
N ASN A 140 -0.03 1.92 -17.05
CA ASN A 140 0.20 2.08 -15.63
C ASN A 140 -0.59 1.05 -14.81
N TYR A 141 -0.04 0.71 -13.65
CA TYR A 141 -0.76 0.00 -12.60
C TYR A 141 -0.82 0.88 -11.37
N VAL A 142 -1.93 0.78 -10.62
CA VAL A 142 -2.17 1.54 -9.40
C VAL A 142 -2.73 0.61 -8.32
N LEU A 143 -2.16 0.64 -7.13
CA LEU A 143 -2.73 0.05 -5.92
C LEU A 143 -2.85 1.13 -4.85
N ARG A 144 -3.88 1.05 -4.02
CA ARG A 144 -4.24 2.01 -2.96
C ARG A 144 -4.42 1.29 -1.61
N GLY A 145 -4.54 2.05 -0.53
CA GLY A 145 -4.71 1.47 0.82
C GLY A 145 -3.47 0.76 1.38
N ILE A 146 -2.26 1.09 0.90
CA ILE A 146 -1.02 0.52 1.43
C ILE A 146 -0.55 1.37 2.60
N GLU A 147 -0.13 0.78 3.72
CA GLU A 147 0.44 1.54 4.83
C GLU A 147 1.80 2.12 4.44
N SER A 148 2.02 3.42 4.70
CA SER A 148 3.24 4.14 4.31
C SER A 148 4.53 3.62 4.97
N ASN A 149 4.39 2.82 6.04
CA ASN A 149 5.49 2.20 6.79
C ASN A 149 5.70 0.72 6.41
N SER A 150 5.00 0.21 5.40
CA SER A 150 5.14 -1.16 4.90
C SER A 150 6.11 -1.22 3.71
N ASP A 151 7.37 -0.87 3.94
CA ASP A 151 8.41 -0.75 2.91
C ASP A 151 8.56 -2.03 2.07
N ASP A 152 8.60 -3.20 2.71
CA ASP A 152 8.72 -4.49 2.03
C ASP A 152 7.53 -4.75 1.08
N TYR A 153 6.32 -4.36 1.49
CA TYR A 153 5.13 -4.55 0.67
C TYR A 153 5.06 -3.55 -0.49
N LEU A 154 5.45 -2.29 -0.26
CA LEU A 154 5.60 -1.29 -1.31
C LEU A 154 6.61 -1.75 -2.37
N GLN A 155 7.75 -2.30 -1.94
CA GLN A 155 8.76 -2.86 -2.84
C GLN A 155 8.21 -4.05 -3.64
N GLN A 156 7.53 -4.98 -2.97
CA GLN A 156 6.93 -6.14 -3.61
C GLN A 156 5.94 -5.72 -4.71
N VAL A 157 4.95 -4.87 -4.37
CA VAL A 157 3.94 -4.39 -5.32
C VAL A 157 4.57 -3.67 -6.51
N THR A 158 5.59 -2.84 -6.26
CA THR A 158 6.33 -2.16 -7.34
C THR A 158 6.94 -3.16 -8.31
N HIS A 159 7.62 -4.19 -7.78
CA HIS A 159 8.27 -5.19 -8.60
C HIS A 159 7.29 -6.05 -9.39
N ASP A 160 6.17 -6.43 -8.78
CA ASP A 160 5.10 -7.21 -9.40
C ASP A 160 4.49 -6.42 -10.56
N PHE A 161 4.16 -5.13 -10.35
CA PHE A 161 3.67 -4.25 -11.43
C PHE A 161 4.66 -4.11 -12.57
N MET A 162 5.95 -3.90 -12.29
CA MET A 162 6.96 -3.85 -13.36
C MET A 162 7.04 -5.17 -14.13
N ASP A 163 6.98 -6.31 -13.45
CA ASP A 163 7.02 -7.63 -14.13
C ASP A 163 5.79 -7.87 -15.02
N GLU A 164 4.60 -7.46 -14.57
CA GLU A 164 3.38 -7.52 -15.37
C GLU A 164 3.45 -6.61 -16.60
N MET A 165 3.94 -5.38 -16.43
CA MET A 165 4.12 -4.43 -17.54
C MET A 165 5.15 -4.92 -18.56
N ILE A 166 6.26 -5.51 -18.12
CA ILE A 166 7.26 -6.11 -19.02
C ILE A 166 6.60 -7.21 -19.84
N LYS A 167 5.88 -8.13 -19.20
CA LYS A 167 5.18 -9.24 -19.90
C LYS A 167 4.21 -8.71 -20.95
N GLN A 168 3.42 -7.69 -20.60
CA GLN A 168 2.45 -7.10 -21.51
C GLN A 168 3.13 -6.38 -22.68
N HIS A 169 4.12 -5.54 -22.40
CA HIS A 169 4.86 -4.80 -23.42
C HIS A 169 5.59 -5.73 -24.40
N THR A 170 6.24 -6.80 -23.90
CA THR A 170 6.90 -7.80 -24.75
C THR A 170 5.89 -8.49 -25.66
N LYS A 171 4.72 -8.87 -25.14
CA LYS A 171 3.67 -9.51 -25.94
C LYS A 171 3.19 -8.60 -27.07
N GLU A 172 2.88 -7.34 -26.76
CA GLU A 172 2.38 -6.37 -27.74
C GLU A 172 3.43 -6.00 -28.78
N THR A 173 4.71 -5.91 -28.38
CA THR A 173 5.82 -5.67 -29.32
C THR A 173 5.94 -6.84 -30.30
N HIS A 174 5.88 -8.07 -29.79
CA HIS A 174 5.95 -9.27 -30.62
C HIS A 174 4.74 -9.39 -31.57
N GLU A 175 3.53 -9.04 -31.11
CA GLU A 175 2.34 -8.98 -31.95
C GLU A 175 2.46 -7.88 -33.02
N ALA A 176 2.97 -6.70 -32.68
CA ALA A 176 3.20 -5.61 -33.61
C ALA A 176 4.20 -5.99 -34.71
N ASP A 177 5.33 -6.61 -34.33
CA ASP A 177 6.33 -7.12 -35.27
C ASP A 177 5.72 -8.17 -36.21
N TYR A 178 4.93 -9.10 -35.67
CA TYR A 178 4.23 -10.12 -36.45
C TYR A 178 3.27 -9.53 -37.49
N TRP A 179 2.50 -8.50 -37.13
CA TRP A 179 1.58 -7.84 -38.07
C TRP A 179 2.33 -6.99 -39.10
N ALA A 180 3.39 -6.28 -38.69
CA ALA A 180 4.21 -5.48 -39.60
C ALA A 180 4.86 -6.33 -40.69
N GLU A 181 5.38 -7.51 -40.36
CA GLU A 181 5.93 -8.46 -41.35
C GLU A 181 4.87 -8.89 -42.38
N ARG A 182 3.62 -9.05 -41.96
CA ARG A 182 2.53 -9.51 -42.83
C ARG A 182 1.97 -8.40 -43.72
N ASP A 183 1.87 -7.16 -43.22
CA ASP A 183 1.39 -6.03 -44.01
C ASP A 183 2.31 -5.72 -45.18
N VAL A 184 3.63 -5.84 -45.00
CA VAL A 184 4.62 -5.73 -46.08
C VAL A 184 4.33 -6.75 -47.19
N ILE A 185 4.07 -8.01 -46.83
CA ILE A 185 3.82 -9.10 -47.80
C ILE A 185 2.52 -8.90 -48.60
N THR A 186 1.53 -8.22 -48.04
CA THR A 186 0.23 -8.03 -48.70
C THR A 186 0.26 -6.87 -49.71
N SER A 187 1.08 -5.85 -49.46
CA SER A 187 1.23 -4.68 -50.35
C SER A 187 1.95 -5.00 -51.68
N ASP A 188 2.89 -5.95 -51.67
CA ASP A 188 3.67 -6.34 -52.86
C ASP A 188 2.89 -7.20 -53.87
N LYS A 189 1.71 -7.71 -53.50
CA LYS A 189 0.91 -8.59 -54.37
C LYS A 189 -0.16 -7.87 -55.19
N PHE A 190 -0.36 -6.56 -55.01
CA PHE A 190 -1.40 -5.79 -55.72
C PHE A 190 -0.88 -4.91 -56.88
N THR A 191 0.41 -4.98 -57.21
CA THR A 191 1.04 -4.18 -58.30
C THR A 191 1.23 -4.93 -59.62
N ARG A 192 0.60 -6.10 -59.82
CA ARG A 192 0.58 -6.79 -61.12
C ARG A 192 -0.85 -7.06 -61.56
N GLU A 193 -1.33 -6.19 -62.45
CA GLU A 193 -2.27 -6.42 -63.56
C GLU A 193 -3.17 -5.20 -63.79
N ARG A 194 -2.65 -4.21 -64.52
CA ARG A 194 -3.43 -3.41 -65.46
C ARG A 194 -2.59 -3.22 -66.73
N LYS A 195 -2.88 -4.04 -67.74
CA LYS A 195 -2.57 -3.78 -69.14
C LYS A 195 -3.84 -3.32 -69.82
#